data_AF-A0A409WBB7-F1
#
_entry.id   AF-A0A409WBB7-F1
#
_cell.length_a   1.000
_cell.length_b   1.000
_cell.length_c   1.000
_cell.angle_alpha   90.00
_cell.angle_beta   90.00
_cell.angle_gamma   90.00
#
_symmetry.space_group_name_H-M   'P 1'
#
loop_
_entity.id
_entity.type
_entity.pdbx_description
1 polymer ?
#
loop_
_entity_poly.entity_id
_entity_poly.type
_entity_poly.pdbx_seq_one_letter_code
_entity_poly.pdbx_strand_id
1 'polypeptide(L)'
;MFGYRSSAPINRLPTELLSYIFTLSTQVASEPSSGTDQNTPDITPESVRVPLVISSVCRRWRAVSLSQSSLWAKICVSADLVDHTLSWKPTIDPRHIVSYLARSRSYPLDILIDARDPEWDFEESEMYDGTEQDDYVPKFLESNMMEAISLLIPHLPRWRSFTVLTDSWAQMRGGLQTINPYLTHYGAASLESLTLMRCNDFVAYCPTFQPAKRRGIDFLSKSPNSSKADIFPKLKHLSLRGVHLDWTALNDALSVSKSLITLELASHCEDVRPNLDQFHKLLKASPSLQKLSLNNSGPSLPLNLDNISRDYEPVSLPSLRDVAVGYRNPIEGRVTLELLKARNVKSLTVEDANYPGETGEIDAGSILTYIGTKESAPLDNHIFPVAYDLSPRRYEIAVATTPTTTNGSCSPKCTTCASDESNDSEDSPSAFPSLERVTLKGMQASPRPLRAFFSALPELRYLELSGMSIQAVQALLPSGSSPSSDASSSTPCPCPQLRTLCIRGSENLNTQELDFIVGGFAAERQKEGVDGLKKVDIHLTDAEKAAKLSRASSPGVVVNIFNDSTDDAGLDITDEELEDLAQAEMEAFLPGGTFNDPHFDAWYRSESTRWSFSF
;
A
#
# COMPACT_ATOMS: atom_id res chain seq x y z
N MET A 1 -9.95 -63.91 9.74
CA MET A 1 -10.05 -63.34 8.37
C MET A 1 -9.48 -61.92 8.46
N PHE A 2 -8.21 -61.72 8.11
CA PHE A 2 -7.55 -60.41 8.20
C PHE A 2 -7.89 -59.61 6.95
N GLY A 3 -8.77 -58.61 7.07
CA GLY A 3 -9.09 -57.70 5.98
C GLY A 3 -7.87 -56.87 5.59
N TYR A 4 -7.42 -57.01 4.33
CA TYR A 4 -6.44 -56.11 3.74
C TYR A 4 -7.01 -54.68 3.78
N ARG A 5 -6.45 -53.81 4.62
CA ARG A 5 -6.72 -52.37 4.54
C ARG A 5 -6.18 -51.89 3.18
N SER A 6 -7.07 -51.63 2.23
CA SER A 6 -6.73 -50.99 0.96
C SER A 6 -6.01 -49.68 1.26
N SER A 7 -4.72 -49.63 0.95
CA SER A 7 -3.91 -48.41 1.12
C SER A 7 -4.53 -47.28 0.29
N ALA A 8 -4.81 -46.15 0.93
CA ALA A 8 -5.36 -44.96 0.27
C ALA A 8 -4.56 -44.62 -1.00
N PRO A 9 -5.20 -44.19 -2.11
CA PRO A 9 -4.52 -43.97 -3.40
C PRO A 9 -3.27 -43.06 -3.29
N ILE A 10 -3.33 -42.04 -2.43
CA ILE A 10 -2.22 -41.12 -2.15
C ILE A 10 -0.95 -41.83 -1.63
N ASN A 11 -1.11 -42.94 -0.92
CA ASN A 11 -0.01 -43.75 -0.40
C ASN A 11 0.64 -44.63 -1.49
N ARG A 12 0.20 -44.54 -2.75
CA ARG A 12 0.85 -45.19 -3.90
C ARG A 12 1.70 -44.20 -4.72
N LEU A 13 1.57 -42.90 -4.48
CA LEU A 13 2.37 -41.89 -5.17
C LEU A 13 3.86 -42.07 -4.85
N PRO A 14 4.78 -41.75 -5.78
CA PRO A 14 6.20 -41.58 -5.48
C PRO A 14 6.45 -40.50 -4.42
N THR A 15 7.61 -40.56 -3.78
CA THR A 15 7.98 -39.60 -2.72
C THR A 15 8.06 -38.18 -3.26
N GLU A 16 8.52 -38.01 -4.50
CA GLU A 16 8.68 -36.73 -5.19
C GLU A 16 7.33 -36.04 -5.39
N LEU A 17 6.31 -36.79 -5.83
CA LEU A 17 4.95 -36.26 -6.00
C LEU A 17 4.31 -35.93 -4.65
N LEU A 18 4.53 -36.77 -3.63
CA LEU A 18 4.01 -36.51 -2.30
C LEU A 18 4.65 -35.27 -1.66
N SER A 19 5.96 -35.11 -1.83
CA SER A 19 6.72 -33.90 -1.44
C SER A 19 6.23 -32.65 -2.17
N TYR A 20 5.97 -32.75 -3.47
CA TYR A 20 5.43 -31.64 -4.24
C TYR A 20 4.04 -31.22 -3.75
N ILE A 21 3.14 -32.19 -3.51
CA ILE A 21 1.82 -31.94 -2.91
C ILE A 21 1.96 -31.20 -1.58
N PHE A 22 2.84 -31.67 -0.68
CA PHE A 22 3.06 -31.03 0.61
C PHE A 22 3.54 -29.57 0.47
N THR A 23 4.37 -29.30 -0.53
CA THR A 23 4.84 -27.94 -0.82
C THR A 23 3.67 -27.04 -1.23
N LEU A 24 2.83 -27.51 -2.15
CA LEU A 24 1.65 -26.78 -2.60
C LEU A 24 0.68 -26.50 -1.45
N SER A 25 0.50 -27.44 -0.51
CA SER A 25 -0.35 -27.23 0.67
C SER A 25 0.09 -26.06 1.55
N THR A 26 1.39 -25.73 1.58
CA THR A 26 1.91 -24.56 2.32
C THR A 26 1.76 -23.23 1.57
N GLN A 27 1.41 -23.27 0.28
CA GLN A 27 1.19 -22.09 -0.57
C GLN A 27 -0.28 -21.69 -0.60
N VAL A 28 -1.20 -22.66 -0.66
CA VAL A 28 -2.66 -22.41 -0.65
C VAL A 28 -3.12 -21.82 0.69
N ALA A 29 -2.44 -22.13 1.79
CA ALA A 29 -2.72 -21.51 3.10
C ALA A 29 -2.32 -20.01 3.17
N SER A 30 -1.79 -19.44 2.08
CA SER A 30 -1.32 -18.05 1.97
C SER A 30 -2.09 -17.25 0.91
N GLU A 31 -3.34 -17.62 0.57
CA GLU A 31 -4.10 -16.88 -0.45
C GLU A 31 -4.27 -15.39 -0.10
N PRO A 32 -4.12 -14.48 -1.07
CA PRO A 32 -4.29 -13.05 -0.85
C PRO A 32 -5.77 -12.74 -0.63
N SER A 33 -6.08 -12.12 0.50
CA SER A 33 -7.36 -11.45 0.73
C SER A 33 -7.70 -10.56 -0.46
N SER A 34 -8.94 -10.65 -0.95
CA SER A 34 -9.48 -9.93 -2.11
C SER A 34 -9.71 -8.45 -1.86
N GLY A 35 -8.68 -7.75 -1.37
CA GLY A 35 -8.63 -6.31 -1.15
C GLY A 35 -7.29 -5.77 -1.66
N THR A 36 -7.27 -4.51 -2.06
CA THR A 36 -6.19 -3.79 -2.73
C THR A 36 -4.83 -3.72 -2.02
N ASP A 37 -4.68 -4.34 -0.84
CA ASP A 37 -3.44 -4.34 -0.07
C ASP A 37 -2.47 -5.42 -0.53
N GLN A 38 -1.58 -5.02 -1.43
CA GLN A 38 -0.42 -5.81 -1.91
C GLN A 38 0.63 -6.10 -0.81
N ASN A 39 0.28 -5.95 0.47
CA ASN A 39 1.21 -5.94 1.60
C ASN A 39 0.97 -7.07 2.63
N THR A 40 0.11 -8.05 2.33
CA THR A 40 -0.02 -9.22 3.19
C THR A 40 1.25 -10.09 3.13
N PRO A 41 1.81 -10.51 4.28
CA PRO A 41 3.02 -11.32 4.29
C PRO A 41 2.78 -12.71 3.68
N ASP A 42 3.72 -13.19 2.85
CA ASP A 42 3.76 -14.54 2.23
C ASP A 42 3.76 -15.72 3.25
N ILE A 43 3.79 -15.41 4.55
CA ILE A 43 3.82 -16.35 5.66
C ILE A 43 2.63 -16.02 6.57
N THR A 44 1.73 -16.99 6.72
CA THR A 44 0.62 -16.93 7.67
C THR A 44 0.85 -17.96 8.79
N PRO A 45 0.29 -17.74 10.00
CA PRO A 45 0.28 -18.75 11.07
C PRO A 45 -0.22 -20.12 10.58
N GLU A 46 -1.23 -20.12 9.71
CA GLU A 46 -1.82 -21.31 9.08
C GLU A 46 -0.78 -22.03 8.22
N SER A 47 -0.07 -21.30 7.35
CA SER A 47 0.95 -21.88 6.46
C SER A 47 2.07 -22.58 7.23
N VAL A 48 2.41 -22.08 8.42
CA VAL A 48 3.44 -22.65 9.29
C VAL A 48 2.92 -23.87 10.03
N ARG A 49 1.62 -24.00 10.29
CA ARG A 49 1.02 -25.21 10.93
C ARG A 49 0.93 -26.41 9.99
N VAL A 50 0.80 -26.19 8.67
CA VAL A 50 0.62 -27.25 7.66
C VAL A 50 1.67 -28.38 7.73
N PRO A 51 2.99 -28.12 7.81
CA PRO A 51 4.00 -29.17 7.95
C PRO A 51 3.79 -30.07 9.17
N LEU A 52 3.31 -29.51 10.30
CA LEU A 52 3.03 -30.28 11.52
C LEU A 52 1.85 -31.23 11.29
N VAL A 53 0.76 -30.73 10.70
CA VAL A 53 -0.42 -31.53 10.35
C VAL A 53 -0.04 -32.66 9.39
N ILE A 54 0.68 -32.34 8.31
CA ILE A 54 1.14 -33.33 7.34
C ILE A 54 2.01 -34.40 8.00
N SER A 55 2.92 -33.99 8.90
CA SER A 55 3.81 -34.90 9.61
C SER A 55 3.08 -35.80 10.62
N SER A 56 1.83 -35.47 11.01
CA SER A 56 1.07 -36.25 11.99
C SER A 56 0.26 -37.39 11.37
N VAL A 57 -0.07 -37.31 10.07
CA VAL A 57 -0.99 -38.24 9.36
C VAL A 57 -0.58 -39.71 9.46
N CYS A 58 0.60 -40.07 8.95
CA CYS A 58 1.10 -41.45 9.02
C CYS A 58 2.63 -41.50 9.00
N ARG A 59 3.23 -42.68 9.27
CA ARG A 59 4.70 -42.85 9.28
C ARG A 59 5.37 -42.45 7.97
N ARG A 60 4.75 -42.77 6.83
CA ARG A 60 5.28 -42.43 5.51
C ARG A 60 5.29 -40.91 5.29
N TRP A 61 4.18 -40.24 5.58
CA TRP A 61 4.07 -38.79 5.42
C TRP A 61 5.01 -38.04 6.36
N ARG A 62 5.13 -38.51 7.61
CA ARG A 62 6.12 -38.02 8.56
C ARG A 62 7.55 -38.12 8.01
N ALA A 63 7.93 -39.28 7.48
CA ALA A 63 9.27 -39.48 6.93
C ALA A 63 9.55 -38.54 5.74
N VAL A 64 8.59 -38.40 4.83
CA VAL A 64 8.71 -37.50 3.67
C VAL A 64 8.79 -36.03 4.11
N SER A 65 7.88 -35.59 4.99
CA SER A 65 7.85 -34.23 5.51
C SER A 65 9.14 -33.86 6.26
N LEU A 66 9.63 -34.73 7.15
CA LEU A 66 10.89 -34.50 7.89
C LEU A 66 12.14 -34.53 7.00
N SER A 67 12.09 -35.20 5.85
CA SER A 67 13.20 -35.23 4.89
C SER A 67 13.31 -33.95 4.05
N GLN A 68 12.24 -33.15 3.99
CA GLN A 68 12.14 -31.98 3.13
C GLN A 68 12.34 -30.68 3.89
N SER A 69 13.57 -30.17 3.89
CA SER A 69 13.94 -28.95 4.63
C SER A 69 13.18 -27.69 4.21
N SER A 70 12.73 -27.60 2.95
CA SER A 70 11.98 -26.43 2.46
C SER A 70 10.62 -26.26 3.15
N LEU A 71 9.98 -27.33 3.62
CA LEU A 71 8.70 -27.25 4.35
C LEU A 71 8.85 -26.58 5.71
N TRP A 72 10.04 -26.62 6.30
CA TRP A 72 10.32 -26.12 7.65
C TRP A 72 11.03 -24.76 7.64
N ALA A 73 11.21 -24.16 6.46
CA ALA A 73 12.00 -22.95 6.29
C ALA A 73 11.21 -21.65 6.53
N LYS A 74 9.87 -21.72 6.57
CA LYS A 74 8.99 -20.63 6.99
C LYS A 74 8.84 -20.66 8.51
N ILE A 75 9.23 -19.59 9.18
CA ILE A 75 9.15 -19.46 10.64
C ILE A 75 8.25 -18.26 10.95
N CYS A 76 7.20 -18.51 11.75
CA CYS A 76 6.34 -17.46 12.29
C CYS A 76 6.50 -17.43 13.82
N VAL A 77 6.74 -16.25 14.35
CA VAL A 77 6.77 -15.96 15.79
C VAL A 77 5.65 -14.98 16.08
N SER A 78 4.68 -15.36 16.91
CA SER A 78 3.54 -14.50 17.26
C SER A 78 3.30 -14.47 18.77
N ALA A 79 2.38 -13.61 19.22
CA ALA A 79 1.92 -13.53 20.61
C ALA A 79 1.49 -14.89 21.18
N ASP A 80 0.91 -15.78 20.36
CA ASP A 80 0.52 -17.15 20.76
C ASP A 80 1.68 -18.01 21.30
N LEU A 81 2.94 -17.67 20.98
CA LEU A 81 4.11 -18.38 21.48
C LEU A 81 4.57 -17.88 22.86
N VAL A 82 3.95 -16.83 23.39
CA VAL A 82 4.29 -16.24 24.68
C VAL A 82 3.49 -16.95 25.77
N ASP A 83 4.19 -17.54 26.75
CA ASP A 83 3.54 -18.18 27.89
C ASP A 83 3.17 -17.14 28.96
N HIS A 84 1.86 -16.88 29.10
CA HIS A 84 1.28 -16.01 30.12
C HIS A 84 0.83 -16.76 31.38
N THR A 85 0.88 -18.10 31.38
CA THR A 85 0.18 -18.92 32.38
C THR A 85 0.95 -19.13 33.69
N LEU A 86 2.27 -18.92 33.71
CA LEU A 86 3.13 -19.40 34.81
C LEU A 86 4.16 -18.39 35.35
N SER A 87 4.21 -17.15 34.86
CA SER A 87 5.30 -16.22 35.21
C SER A 87 4.89 -14.76 35.31
N TRP A 88 5.43 -14.08 36.31
CA TRP A 88 5.47 -12.61 36.43
C TRP A 88 6.29 -11.93 35.32
N LYS A 89 6.92 -12.71 34.43
CA LYS A 89 7.63 -12.24 33.26
C LYS A 89 7.35 -13.18 32.08
N PRO A 90 6.49 -12.79 31.12
CA PRO A 90 6.13 -13.64 29.98
C PRO A 90 7.38 -13.99 29.16
N THR A 91 7.51 -15.25 28.74
CA THR A 91 8.65 -15.78 27.98
C THR A 91 8.19 -16.50 26.72
N ILE A 92 9.02 -16.51 25.69
CA ILE A 92 8.69 -17.21 24.45
C ILE A 92 8.96 -18.70 24.63
N ASP A 93 8.03 -19.56 24.23
CA ASP A 93 8.30 -20.99 24.06
C ASP A 93 9.20 -21.23 22.84
N PRO A 94 10.49 -21.60 23.03
CA PRO A 94 11.43 -21.71 21.93
C PRO A 94 11.24 -22.99 21.11
N ARG A 95 10.44 -23.97 21.59
CA ARG A 95 10.35 -25.32 21.00
C ARG A 95 9.95 -25.29 19.53
N HIS A 96 9.01 -24.42 19.18
CA HIS A 96 8.56 -24.24 17.80
C HIS A 96 9.69 -23.73 16.92
N ILE A 97 10.30 -22.60 17.29
CA ILE A 97 11.40 -21.95 16.56
C ILE A 97 12.57 -22.93 16.37
N VAL A 98 13.05 -23.54 17.46
CA VAL A 98 14.18 -24.47 17.45
C VAL A 98 13.90 -25.70 16.58
N SER A 99 12.68 -26.24 16.63
CA SER A 99 12.31 -27.40 15.80
C SER A 99 12.34 -27.08 14.31
N TYR A 100 11.86 -25.90 13.91
CA TYR A 100 11.86 -25.46 12.51
C TYR A 100 13.27 -25.16 12.02
N LEU A 101 14.08 -24.47 12.83
CA LEU A 101 15.50 -24.24 12.54
C LEU A 101 16.27 -25.56 12.34
N ALA A 102 16.07 -26.54 13.22
CA ALA A 102 16.72 -27.84 13.10
C ALA A 102 16.30 -28.60 11.81
N ARG A 103 15.01 -28.57 11.46
CA ARG A 103 14.46 -29.31 10.31
C ARG A 103 14.75 -28.63 8.96
N SER A 104 14.88 -27.30 8.96
CA SER A 104 15.23 -26.52 7.77
C SER A 104 16.72 -26.58 7.38
N ARG A 105 17.57 -27.20 8.20
CA ARG A 105 18.98 -27.55 7.90
C ARG A 105 19.81 -26.38 7.34
N SER A 106 20.15 -26.39 6.04
CA SER A 106 20.92 -25.35 5.31
C SER A 106 20.06 -24.55 4.30
N TYR A 107 18.74 -24.76 4.27
CA TYR A 107 17.80 -24.10 3.36
C TYR A 107 17.56 -22.60 3.69
N PRO A 108 17.43 -21.67 2.73
CA PRO A 108 17.15 -20.26 3.03
C PRO A 108 15.87 -20.06 3.85
N LEU A 109 15.88 -19.17 4.86
CA LEU A 109 14.78 -18.95 5.79
C LEU A 109 13.90 -17.77 5.40
N ASP A 110 12.59 -17.94 5.55
CA ASP A 110 11.63 -16.84 5.54
C ASP A 110 11.05 -16.70 6.94
N ILE A 111 11.19 -15.52 7.52
CA ILE A 111 10.90 -15.28 8.93
C ILE A 111 9.88 -14.15 9.02
N LEU A 112 8.79 -14.42 9.74
CA LEU A 112 7.80 -13.43 10.17
C LEU A 112 7.80 -13.39 11.71
N ILE A 113 7.98 -12.20 12.27
CA ILE A 113 7.67 -11.91 13.66
C ILE A 113 6.46 -10.98 13.65
N ASP A 114 5.32 -11.50 14.10
CA ASP A 114 4.06 -10.76 14.22
C ASP A 114 3.77 -10.53 15.70
N ALA A 115 4.24 -9.41 16.22
CA ALA A 115 4.08 -8.99 17.61
C ALA A 115 2.81 -8.12 17.82
N ARG A 116 1.90 -8.11 16.83
CA ARG A 116 0.64 -7.38 16.91
C ARG A 116 -0.34 -8.10 17.82
N ASP A 117 -1.16 -7.34 18.51
CA ASP A 117 -2.28 -7.81 19.32
C ASP A 117 -3.60 -7.39 18.64
N PRO A 118 -4.49 -8.34 18.29
CA PRO A 118 -5.81 -8.01 17.76
C PRO A 118 -6.67 -7.16 18.70
N GLU A 119 -6.37 -7.17 20.00
CA GLU A 119 -7.07 -6.39 21.02
C GLU A 119 -6.38 -5.05 21.33
N TRP A 120 -5.34 -4.68 20.56
CA TRP A 120 -4.66 -3.41 20.75
C TRP A 120 -5.55 -2.22 20.36
N ASP A 121 -5.61 -1.24 21.23
CA ASP A 121 -6.46 -0.04 21.18
C ASP A 121 -5.72 1.21 20.67
N PHE A 122 -4.57 1.03 20.01
CA PHE A 122 -3.66 2.09 19.56
C PHE A 122 -2.89 2.84 20.65
N GLU A 123 -3.03 2.45 21.93
CA GLU A 123 -2.29 3.07 23.01
C GLU A 123 -0.85 2.54 23.11
N GLU A 124 0.11 3.45 23.25
CA GLU A 124 1.51 3.10 23.50
C GLU A 124 1.94 3.67 24.86
N SER A 125 2.09 2.78 25.84
CA SER A 125 2.53 3.08 27.21
C SER A 125 3.75 4.01 27.29
N GLU A 126 4.61 3.99 26.27
CA GLU A 126 5.85 4.75 26.20
C GLU A 126 5.66 6.22 25.79
N MET A 127 4.47 6.59 25.30
CA MET A 127 4.14 7.96 24.91
C MET A 127 3.76 8.85 26.11
N TYR A 128 3.27 8.25 27.19
CA TYR A 128 2.82 8.96 28.38
C TYR A 128 3.94 9.06 29.44
N ASP A 129 3.90 10.10 30.27
CA ASP A 129 4.92 10.36 31.29
C ASP A 129 4.73 9.55 32.59
N GLY A 130 3.95 8.46 32.54
CA GLY A 130 3.71 7.54 33.64
C GLY A 130 2.72 8.05 34.69
N THR A 131 1.95 9.11 34.38
CA THR A 131 0.90 9.65 35.26
C THR A 131 -0.47 9.04 35.00
N GLU A 132 -0.67 8.41 33.85
CA GLU A 132 -1.89 7.67 33.48
C GLU A 132 -1.66 6.17 33.72
N GLN A 133 -2.62 5.54 34.39
CA GLN A 133 -2.61 4.11 34.65
C GLN A 133 -2.97 3.41 33.34
N ASP A 134 -1.95 2.85 32.70
CA ASP A 134 -2.13 2.05 31.49
C ASP A 134 -2.78 0.72 31.90
N ASP A 135 -4.06 0.56 31.54
CA ASP A 135 -4.81 -0.67 31.79
C ASP A 135 -4.45 -1.75 30.75
N TYR A 136 -3.86 -1.36 29.61
CA TYR A 136 -3.45 -2.27 28.56
C TYR A 136 -2.03 -2.81 28.79
N VAL A 137 -1.89 -4.14 28.73
CA VAL A 137 -0.59 -4.82 28.81
C VAL A 137 -0.37 -5.59 27.51
N PRO A 138 0.61 -5.21 26.67
CA PRO A 138 0.85 -5.91 25.41
C PRO A 138 1.18 -7.39 25.65
N LYS A 139 0.54 -8.30 24.91
CA LYS A 139 0.86 -9.74 24.98
C LYS A 139 2.31 -10.04 24.57
N PHE A 140 2.83 -9.28 23.61
CA PHE A 140 4.19 -9.43 23.12
C PHE A 140 5.09 -8.28 23.60
N LEU A 141 6.00 -8.52 24.55
CA LEU A 141 6.85 -7.46 25.12
C LEU A 141 8.16 -7.24 24.34
N GLU A 142 8.82 -6.10 24.59
CA GLU A 142 10.18 -5.79 24.11
C GLU A 142 11.16 -6.94 24.41
N SER A 143 11.11 -7.52 25.61
CA SER A 143 11.99 -8.64 25.98
C SER A 143 11.69 -9.93 25.20
N ASN A 144 10.43 -10.15 24.80
CA ASN A 144 10.07 -11.30 23.97
C ASN A 144 10.66 -11.13 22.56
N MET A 145 10.61 -9.92 22.00
CA MET A 145 11.26 -9.63 20.72
C MET A 145 12.77 -9.95 20.78
N MET A 146 13.45 -9.50 21.83
CA MET A 146 14.88 -9.77 22.01
C MET A 146 15.17 -11.27 22.10
N GLU A 147 14.35 -12.02 22.83
CA GLU A 147 14.46 -13.48 22.97
C GLU A 147 14.27 -14.18 21.61
N ALA A 148 13.21 -13.83 20.86
CA ALA A 148 12.94 -14.38 19.53
C ALA A 148 14.12 -14.14 18.57
N ILE A 149 14.61 -12.91 18.48
CA ILE A 149 15.72 -12.57 17.59
C ILE A 149 17.00 -13.29 18.00
N SER A 150 17.26 -13.45 19.31
CA SER A 150 18.44 -14.17 19.79
C SER A 150 18.51 -15.62 19.30
N LEU A 151 17.36 -16.29 19.17
CA LEU A 151 17.26 -17.65 18.62
C LEU A 151 17.51 -17.69 17.10
N LEU A 152 17.21 -16.61 16.39
CA LEU A 152 17.29 -16.53 14.93
C LEU A 152 18.67 -16.06 14.44
N ILE A 153 19.37 -15.22 15.20
CA ILE A 153 20.67 -14.62 14.85
C ILE A 153 21.74 -15.64 14.39
N PRO A 154 21.90 -16.83 15.02
CA PRO A 154 22.86 -17.83 14.56
C PRO A 154 22.64 -18.28 13.10
N HIS A 155 21.45 -18.01 12.56
CA HIS A 155 21.05 -18.35 11.20
C HIS A 155 21.02 -17.14 10.26
N LEU A 156 21.51 -15.96 10.66
CA LEU A 156 21.52 -14.73 9.84
C LEU A 156 22.05 -14.93 8.39
N PRO A 157 23.13 -15.71 8.12
CA PRO A 157 23.67 -15.84 6.75
C PRO A 157 22.71 -16.46 5.72
N ARG A 158 21.68 -17.16 6.19
CA ARG A 158 20.68 -17.88 5.37
C ARG A 158 19.30 -17.24 5.43
N TRP A 159 19.13 -16.09 6.09
CA TRP A 159 17.86 -15.36 6.03
C TRP A 159 17.65 -14.88 4.59
N ARG A 160 16.49 -15.20 4.02
CA ARG A 160 16.05 -14.79 2.69
C ARG A 160 15.00 -13.70 2.77
N SER A 161 14.02 -13.85 3.66
CA SER A 161 13.02 -12.83 3.96
C SER A 161 12.93 -12.64 5.46
N PHE A 162 12.87 -11.38 5.91
CA PHE A 162 12.71 -11.03 7.32
C PHE A 162 11.65 -9.93 7.44
N THR A 163 10.54 -10.27 8.09
CA THR A 163 9.40 -9.37 8.33
C THR A 163 9.16 -9.24 9.83
N VAL A 164 9.05 -8.01 10.31
CA VAL A 164 8.70 -7.69 11.71
C VAL A 164 7.52 -6.72 11.71
N LEU A 165 6.42 -7.13 12.33
CA LEU A 165 5.22 -6.34 12.54
C LEU A 165 5.05 -6.13 14.05
N THR A 166 4.88 -4.88 14.47
CA THR A 166 4.79 -4.51 15.90
C THR A 166 3.78 -3.40 16.07
N ASP A 167 3.02 -3.41 17.16
CA ASP A 167 2.11 -2.31 17.48
C ASP A 167 2.87 -1.09 18.00
N SER A 168 3.89 -1.32 18.83
CA SER A 168 4.63 -0.26 19.52
C SER A 168 6.09 -0.13 19.06
N TRP A 169 6.67 1.05 19.27
CA TRP A 169 8.10 1.26 19.02
C TRP A 169 8.99 0.41 19.94
N ALA A 170 8.54 0.12 21.16
CA ALA A 170 9.29 -0.64 22.15
C ALA A 170 9.71 -2.02 21.61
N GLN A 171 8.74 -2.75 21.07
CA GLN A 171 8.92 -4.06 20.49
C GLN A 171 9.91 -3.98 19.32
N MET A 172 9.67 -3.05 18.38
CA MET A 172 10.53 -2.87 17.21
C MET A 172 11.97 -2.57 17.63
N ARG A 173 12.16 -1.61 18.55
CA ARG A 173 13.47 -1.19 19.05
C ARG A 173 14.23 -2.34 19.70
N GLY A 174 13.60 -3.12 20.57
CA GLY A 174 14.23 -4.29 21.18
C GLY A 174 14.76 -5.25 20.12
N GLY A 175 14.02 -5.41 19.03
CA GLY A 175 14.46 -6.20 17.89
C GLY A 175 15.67 -5.61 17.17
N LEU A 176 15.56 -4.34 16.75
CA LEU A 176 16.61 -3.60 16.02
C LEU A 176 17.94 -3.58 16.80
N GLN A 177 17.89 -3.27 18.10
CA GLN A 177 19.08 -3.26 18.95
C GLN A 177 19.74 -4.63 19.07
N THR A 178 18.94 -5.70 19.09
CA THR A 178 19.45 -7.06 19.18
C THR A 178 20.12 -7.49 17.87
N ILE A 179 19.53 -7.14 16.71
CA ILE A 179 20.08 -7.55 15.40
C ILE A 179 21.28 -6.71 14.94
N ASN A 180 21.31 -5.40 15.26
CA ASN A 180 22.23 -4.44 14.65
C ASN A 180 23.72 -4.82 14.79
N PRO A 181 24.23 -5.26 15.96
CA PRO A 181 25.65 -5.63 16.10
C PRO A 181 26.06 -6.81 15.20
N TYR A 182 25.16 -7.78 15.02
CA TYR A 182 25.42 -8.96 14.20
C TYR A 182 25.28 -8.63 12.71
N LEU A 183 24.28 -7.83 12.37
CA LEU A 183 24.06 -7.40 10.99
C LEU A 183 25.23 -6.56 10.46
N THR A 184 25.70 -5.57 11.24
CA THR A 184 26.81 -4.71 10.85
C THR A 184 28.18 -5.43 10.85
N HIS A 185 28.32 -6.50 11.62
CA HIS A 185 29.55 -7.30 11.67
C HIS A 185 29.58 -8.43 10.62
N TYR A 186 28.53 -9.23 10.53
CA TYR A 186 28.46 -10.42 9.67
C TYR A 186 27.77 -10.17 8.33
N GLY A 187 26.90 -9.16 8.22
CA GLY A 187 26.03 -8.94 7.06
C GLY A 187 24.94 -10.00 6.92
N ALA A 188 23.97 -9.74 6.03
CA ALA A 188 22.88 -10.65 5.71
C ALA A 188 23.00 -11.12 4.24
N ALA A 189 23.91 -12.09 4.02
CA ALA A 189 24.37 -12.47 2.67
C ALA A 189 23.30 -13.05 1.73
N SER A 190 22.19 -13.55 2.29
CA SER A 190 21.11 -14.16 1.53
C SER A 190 19.82 -13.34 1.55
N LEU A 191 19.79 -12.19 2.23
CA LEU A 191 18.57 -11.44 2.45
C LEU A 191 18.13 -10.76 1.17
N GLU A 192 16.95 -11.13 0.69
CA GLU A 192 16.30 -10.61 -0.51
C GLU A 192 15.14 -9.66 -0.17
N SER A 193 14.48 -9.86 0.98
CA SER A 193 13.36 -9.03 1.43
C SER A 193 13.50 -8.65 2.91
N LEU A 194 13.29 -7.37 3.21
CA LEU A 194 13.26 -6.82 4.56
C LEU A 194 12.03 -5.92 4.71
N THR A 195 11.15 -6.28 5.64
CA THR A 195 9.95 -5.50 5.97
C THR A 195 9.93 -5.21 7.47
N LEU A 196 9.93 -3.94 7.85
CA LEU A 196 9.83 -3.49 9.24
C LEU A 196 8.64 -2.54 9.34
N MET A 197 7.63 -2.91 10.13
CA MET A 197 6.40 -2.14 10.27
C MET A 197 6.03 -1.95 11.73
N ARG A 198 6.02 -0.69 12.16
CA ARG A 198 5.28 -0.25 13.34
C ARG A 198 3.86 0.07 12.89
N CYS A 199 2.88 -0.71 13.35
CA CYS A 199 1.49 -0.67 12.94
C CYS A 199 0.68 0.45 13.62
N ASN A 200 1.36 1.53 14.02
CA ASN A 200 0.74 2.74 14.52
C ASN A 200 0.93 3.86 13.51
N ASP A 201 0.02 4.01 12.53
CA ASP A 201 0.16 5.04 11.51
C ASP A 201 -0.10 6.45 12.06
N PHE A 202 -0.79 6.58 13.19
CA PHE A 202 -1.07 7.86 13.83
C PHE A 202 0.20 8.64 14.21
N VAL A 203 1.26 7.92 14.58
CA VAL A 203 2.53 8.53 14.98
C VAL A 203 3.19 9.29 13.84
N ALA A 204 2.91 8.90 12.59
CA ALA A 204 3.46 9.59 11.44
C ALA A 204 3.06 11.06 11.47
N TYR A 205 1.83 11.37 11.90
CA TYR A 205 1.27 12.73 11.90
C TYR A 205 1.86 13.61 13.01
N CYS A 206 2.61 13.04 13.95
CA CYS A 206 3.35 13.83 14.91
C CYS A 206 4.52 14.56 14.23
N PRO A 207 4.79 15.84 14.60
CA PRO A 207 5.92 16.60 14.06
C PRO A 207 7.27 16.05 14.52
N THR A 208 7.28 15.34 15.66
CA THR A 208 8.47 14.73 16.23
C THR A 208 8.25 13.26 16.50
N PHE A 209 9.29 12.47 16.38
CA PHE A 209 9.28 11.05 16.67
C PHE A 209 8.75 10.76 18.07
N GLN A 210 7.78 9.85 18.16
CA GLN A 210 7.27 9.35 19.42
C GLN A 210 7.60 7.87 19.59
N PRO A 211 8.10 7.45 20.78
CA PRO A 211 8.36 8.28 21.95
C PRO A 211 9.68 9.07 21.83
N ALA A 212 9.65 10.37 22.15
CA ALA A 212 10.77 11.30 21.93
C ALA A 212 12.10 10.84 22.56
N LYS A 213 12.04 10.19 23.74
CA LYS A 213 13.22 9.65 24.46
C LYS A 213 13.93 8.52 23.70
N ARG A 214 13.23 7.85 22.77
CA ARG A 214 13.75 6.71 21.99
C ARG A 214 13.90 7.04 20.50
N ARG A 215 14.03 8.33 20.16
CA ARG A 215 14.33 8.82 18.80
C ARG A 215 15.68 8.36 18.24
N GLY A 216 16.61 7.92 19.09
CA GLY A 216 17.95 7.50 18.68
C GLY A 216 17.96 6.50 17.52
N ILE A 217 19.04 6.49 16.73
CA ILE A 217 19.18 5.59 15.59
C ILE A 217 19.71 4.23 16.06
N ASP A 218 18.81 3.28 16.22
CA ASP A 218 19.15 1.93 16.71
C ASP A 218 19.52 0.95 15.57
N PHE A 219 19.13 1.24 14.32
CA PHE A 219 19.32 0.33 13.18
C PHE A 219 20.32 0.87 12.14
N LEU A 220 21.23 -0.01 11.69
CA LEU A 220 22.36 0.27 10.79
C LEU A 220 23.38 1.28 11.29
N SER A 221 23.22 1.81 12.52
CA SER A 221 24.21 2.68 13.13
C SER A 221 25.53 1.91 13.31
N LYS A 222 26.59 2.43 12.69
CA LYS A 222 27.91 1.78 12.70
C LYS A 222 28.48 1.80 14.11
N SER A 223 28.68 0.62 14.69
CA SER A 223 29.54 0.48 15.86
C SER A 223 30.99 0.85 15.47
N PRO A 224 31.80 1.46 16.36
CA PRO A 224 33.21 1.79 16.08
C PRO A 224 34.06 0.60 15.59
N ASN A 225 33.60 -0.63 15.80
CA ASN A 225 34.27 -1.87 15.36
C ASN A 225 33.65 -2.52 14.10
N SER A 226 32.67 -1.88 13.44
CA SER A 226 32.00 -2.43 12.25
C SER A 226 32.62 -1.89 10.95
N SER A 227 32.94 -2.78 10.01
CA SER A 227 33.66 -2.44 8.78
C SER A 227 33.08 -3.07 7.51
N LYS A 228 31.98 -3.82 7.60
CA LYS A 228 31.42 -4.51 6.44
C LYS A 228 30.51 -3.57 5.65
N ALA A 229 31.00 -3.08 4.52
CA ALA A 229 30.23 -2.25 3.59
C ALA A 229 29.10 -3.02 2.90
N ASP A 230 29.26 -4.34 2.71
CA ASP A 230 28.30 -5.20 2.04
C ASP A 230 27.37 -5.91 3.04
N ILE A 231 26.46 -5.13 3.62
CA ILE A 231 25.48 -5.64 4.59
C ILE A 231 24.37 -6.41 3.87
N PHE A 232 23.97 -5.96 2.69
CA PHE A 232 22.77 -6.40 1.97
C PHE A 232 23.03 -6.73 0.48
N PRO A 233 23.91 -7.70 0.16
CA PRO A 233 24.35 -7.96 -1.22
C PRO A 233 23.23 -8.37 -2.18
N LYS A 234 22.11 -8.91 -1.67
CA LYS A 234 21.03 -9.48 -2.46
C LYS A 234 19.67 -8.83 -2.22
N LEU A 235 19.62 -7.72 -1.47
CA LEU A 235 18.36 -7.11 -1.08
C LEU A 235 17.65 -6.54 -2.31
N LYS A 236 16.44 -7.03 -2.55
CA LYS A 236 15.56 -6.66 -3.67
C LYS A 236 14.35 -5.87 -3.18
N HIS A 237 13.86 -6.17 -1.98
CA HIS A 237 12.64 -5.60 -1.44
C HIS A 237 12.92 -4.99 -0.08
N LEU A 238 12.66 -3.69 0.06
CA LEU A 238 12.76 -2.98 1.33
C LEU A 238 11.45 -2.24 1.60
N SER A 239 10.83 -2.52 2.74
CA SER A 239 9.64 -1.81 3.23
C SER A 239 9.89 -1.37 4.67
N LEU A 240 9.83 -0.05 4.90
CA LEU A 240 10.00 0.58 6.20
C LEU A 240 8.76 1.43 6.49
N ARG A 241 7.97 1.02 7.47
CA ARG A 241 6.74 1.72 7.88
C ARG A 241 6.83 2.13 9.35
N GLY A 242 6.93 3.42 9.63
CA GLY A 242 7.09 3.92 11.01
C GLY A 242 8.40 3.49 11.69
N VAL A 243 9.40 3.08 10.90
CA VAL A 243 10.71 2.61 11.39
C VAL A 243 11.85 3.36 10.71
N HIS A 244 12.56 4.17 11.49
CA HIS A 244 13.73 4.91 11.00
C HIS A 244 15.06 4.20 11.29
N LEU A 245 16.08 4.56 10.53
CA LEU A 245 17.42 3.98 10.57
C LEU A 245 18.49 5.00 10.19
N ASP A 246 19.76 4.59 10.19
CA ASP A 246 20.84 5.40 9.63
C ASP A 246 20.75 5.44 8.10
N TRP A 247 20.10 6.48 7.56
CA TRP A 247 19.92 6.67 6.11
C TRP A 247 21.25 6.69 5.35
N THR A 248 22.33 7.17 5.98
CA THR A 248 23.66 7.21 5.36
C THR A 248 24.24 5.81 5.26
N ALA A 249 24.13 5.01 6.33
CA ALA A 249 24.56 3.62 6.31
C ALA A 249 23.75 2.76 5.33
N LEU A 250 22.44 3.02 5.19
CA LEU A 250 21.61 2.37 4.18
C LEU A 250 22.10 2.71 2.76
N ASN A 251 22.39 3.97 2.49
CA ASN A 251 22.93 4.41 1.20
C ASN A 251 24.26 3.71 0.87
N ASP A 252 25.16 3.61 1.85
CA ASP A 252 26.42 2.88 1.70
C ASP A 252 26.19 1.41 1.33
N ALA A 253 25.29 0.74 2.05
CA ALA A 253 24.98 -0.68 1.83
C ALA A 253 24.35 -0.93 0.45
N LEU A 254 23.41 -0.08 0.03
CA LEU A 254 22.72 -0.22 -1.27
C LEU A 254 23.62 0.16 -2.45
N SER A 255 24.55 1.10 -2.26
CA SER A 255 25.51 1.49 -3.29
C SER A 255 26.40 0.32 -3.73
N VAL A 256 26.60 -0.67 -2.85
CA VAL A 256 27.33 -1.91 -3.14
C VAL A 256 26.45 -2.92 -3.88
N SER A 257 25.21 -3.14 -3.41
CA SER A 257 24.35 -4.21 -3.95
C SER A 257 23.69 -3.85 -5.29
N LYS A 258 23.19 -2.62 -5.43
CA LYS A 258 22.45 -2.10 -6.61
C LYS A 258 21.31 -3.00 -7.09
N SER A 259 20.83 -3.89 -6.22
CA SER A 259 19.87 -4.94 -6.53
C SER A 259 18.43 -4.60 -6.16
N LEU A 260 18.21 -3.42 -5.56
CA LEU A 260 16.89 -3.03 -5.06
C LEU A 260 15.90 -2.86 -6.21
N ILE A 261 14.77 -3.57 -6.10
CA ILE A 261 13.67 -3.62 -7.07
C ILE A 261 12.45 -2.87 -6.54
N THR A 262 12.15 -3.00 -5.25
CA THR A 262 11.02 -2.31 -4.61
C THR A 262 11.49 -1.58 -3.36
N LEU A 263 11.12 -0.30 -3.27
CA LEU A 263 11.35 0.53 -2.10
C LEU A 263 10.01 1.10 -1.64
N GLU A 264 9.67 0.83 -0.40
CA GLU A 264 8.52 1.39 0.29
C GLU A 264 8.96 2.08 1.57
N LEU A 265 8.66 3.36 1.68
CA LEU A 265 8.81 4.14 2.91
C LEU A 265 7.43 4.69 3.28
N ALA A 266 6.93 4.34 4.46
CA ALA A 266 5.66 4.85 4.95
C ALA A 266 5.70 5.32 6.41
N SER A 267 4.77 6.20 6.79
CA SER A 267 4.43 6.50 8.17
C SER A 267 5.60 7.03 9.05
N HIS A 268 6.52 7.81 8.48
CA HIS A 268 7.62 8.42 9.24
C HIS A 268 7.24 9.80 9.79
N CYS A 269 7.57 10.07 11.06
CA CYS A 269 7.51 11.43 11.60
C CYS A 269 8.51 12.34 10.87
N GLU A 270 8.23 13.64 10.82
CA GLU A 270 9.01 14.58 10.02
C GLU A 270 10.51 14.57 10.32
N ASP A 271 10.86 14.47 11.61
CA ASP A 271 12.21 14.61 12.14
C ASP A 271 13.09 13.35 12.06
N VAL A 272 12.55 12.25 11.52
CA VAL A 272 13.28 10.99 11.26
C VAL A 272 13.30 10.58 9.79
N ARG A 273 12.62 11.34 8.91
CA ARG A 273 12.68 11.18 7.45
C ARG A 273 14.10 11.44 6.92
N PRO A 274 14.49 10.81 5.79
CA PRO A 274 15.75 11.15 5.14
C PRO A 274 15.71 12.62 4.73
N ASN A 275 16.82 13.34 4.88
CA ASN A 275 16.91 14.67 4.27
C ASN A 275 17.05 14.55 2.73
N LEU A 276 16.96 15.68 2.04
CA LEU A 276 17.00 15.72 0.57
C LEU A 276 18.26 15.05 -0.05
N ASP A 277 19.44 15.28 0.52
CA ASP A 277 20.70 14.67 0.06
C ASP A 277 20.71 13.15 0.28
N GLN A 278 20.27 12.70 1.46
CA GLN A 278 20.17 11.29 1.80
C GLN A 278 19.19 10.57 0.88
N PHE A 279 18.04 11.18 0.61
CA PHE A 279 17.04 10.64 -0.30
C PHE A 279 17.52 10.61 -1.76
N HIS A 280 18.21 11.65 -2.22
CA HIS A 280 18.84 11.68 -3.55
C HIS A 280 19.87 10.56 -3.73
N LYS A 281 20.73 10.36 -2.72
CA LYS A 281 21.70 9.26 -2.70
C LYS A 281 21.03 7.88 -2.67
N LEU A 282 19.91 7.75 -1.96
CA LEU A 282 19.13 6.52 -1.91
C LEU A 282 18.61 6.12 -3.30
N LEU A 283 18.06 7.09 -4.03
CA LEU A 283 17.62 6.89 -5.41
C LEU A 283 18.80 6.53 -6.33
N LYS A 284 19.94 7.24 -6.21
CA LYS A 284 21.15 6.96 -7.00
C LYS A 284 21.74 5.57 -6.73
N ALA A 285 21.63 5.07 -5.49
CA ALA A 285 22.06 3.74 -5.10
C ALA A 285 21.16 2.62 -5.67
N SER A 286 20.00 2.96 -6.23
CA SER A 286 18.94 2.02 -6.62
C SER A 286 18.57 2.09 -8.12
N PRO A 287 19.51 1.89 -9.06
CA PRO A 287 19.25 2.02 -10.50
C PRO A 287 18.30 0.96 -11.08
N SER A 288 18.14 -0.17 -10.38
CA SER A 288 17.29 -1.30 -10.78
C SER A 288 15.84 -1.19 -10.28
N LEU A 289 15.50 -0.07 -9.62
CA LEU A 289 14.21 0.12 -8.95
C LEU A 289 13.05 0.07 -9.97
N GLN A 290 12.04 -0.74 -9.67
CA GLN A 290 10.83 -0.94 -10.48
C GLN A 290 9.59 -0.35 -9.81
N LYS A 291 9.51 -0.40 -8.48
CA LYS A 291 8.41 0.16 -7.68
C LYS A 291 8.95 1.08 -6.59
N LEU A 292 8.45 2.31 -6.54
CA LEU A 292 8.71 3.28 -5.48
C LEU A 292 7.40 3.68 -4.83
N SER A 293 7.28 3.48 -3.52
CA SER A 293 6.12 3.89 -2.73
C SER A 293 6.56 4.76 -1.56
N LEU A 294 6.07 5.98 -1.51
CA LEU A 294 6.34 6.94 -0.46
C LEU A 294 5.00 7.41 0.08
N ASN A 295 4.72 7.16 1.35
CA ASN A 295 3.51 7.68 2.00
C ASN A 295 3.92 8.34 3.32
N ASN A 296 3.75 9.66 3.45
CA ASN A 296 4.21 10.38 4.64
C ASN A 296 5.70 10.15 4.96
N SER A 297 6.54 9.93 3.94
CA SER A 297 7.94 9.50 4.11
C SER A 297 8.87 9.98 2.99
N GLY A 298 8.49 11.05 2.29
CA GLY A 298 9.35 11.73 1.33
C GLY A 298 10.57 12.40 2.01
N PRO A 299 11.44 13.07 1.24
CA PRO A 299 12.55 13.82 1.80
C PRO A 299 12.03 14.93 2.73
N SER A 300 12.62 15.04 3.93
CA SER A 300 12.38 16.19 4.78
C SER A 300 12.95 17.45 4.12
N LEU A 301 12.11 18.47 4.00
CA LEU A 301 12.47 19.76 3.43
C LEU A 301 12.89 20.73 4.55
N PRO A 302 13.88 21.61 4.30
CA PRO A 302 14.20 22.66 5.26
C PRO A 302 13.03 23.63 5.41
N LEU A 303 12.83 24.15 6.62
CA LEU A 303 11.78 25.15 6.93
C LEU A 303 11.85 26.39 6.03
N ASN A 304 13.06 26.77 5.62
CA ASN A 304 13.27 27.83 4.63
C ASN A 304 13.51 27.21 3.25
N LEU A 305 12.51 27.36 2.38
CA LEU A 305 12.52 26.83 1.01
C LEU A 305 13.56 27.48 0.11
N ASP A 306 14.05 28.69 0.45
CA ASP A 306 15.18 29.34 -0.25
C ASP A 306 16.48 28.53 -0.11
N ASN A 307 16.59 27.71 0.94
CA ASN A 307 17.75 26.86 1.19
C ASN A 307 17.67 25.52 0.46
N ILE A 308 16.60 25.25 -0.31
CA ILE A 308 16.59 24.12 -1.22
C ILE A 308 17.55 24.44 -2.35
N SER A 309 18.80 23.98 -2.21
CA SER A 309 19.78 24.01 -3.29
C SER A 309 19.15 23.32 -4.51
N ARG A 310 18.99 24.07 -5.61
CA ARG A 310 18.49 23.56 -6.89
C ARG A 310 19.54 22.71 -7.62
N ASP A 311 20.62 22.32 -6.95
CA ASP A 311 21.76 21.62 -7.55
C ASP A 311 21.52 20.09 -7.66
N TYR A 312 20.35 19.60 -7.24
CA TYR A 312 20.01 18.18 -7.40
C TYR A 312 19.51 17.91 -8.82
N GLU A 313 20.38 17.34 -9.64
CA GLU A 313 19.97 16.77 -10.91
C GLU A 313 19.01 15.59 -10.70
N PRO A 314 17.91 15.49 -11.48
CA PRO A 314 17.00 14.35 -11.43
C PRO A 314 17.73 13.02 -11.63
N VAL A 315 17.41 12.01 -10.81
CA VAL A 315 18.04 10.69 -10.83
C VAL A 315 17.42 9.83 -11.93
N SER A 316 18.25 9.30 -12.83
CA SER A 316 17.79 8.39 -13.88
C SER A 316 17.40 7.03 -13.30
N LEU A 317 16.11 6.69 -13.43
CA LEU A 317 15.52 5.42 -12.98
C LEU A 317 14.83 4.73 -14.16
N PRO A 318 15.60 4.11 -15.08
CA PRO A 318 15.06 3.58 -16.34
C PRO A 318 14.15 2.37 -16.15
N SER A 319 14.28 1.65 -15.02
CA SER A 319 13.49 0.45 -14.73
C SER A 319 12.19 0.75 -13.98
N LEU A 320 11.98 1.99 -13.53
CA LEU A 320 10.86 2.37 -12.67
C LEU A 320 9.55 2.35 -13.47
N ARG A 321 8.56 1.62 -12.96
CA ARG A 321 7.25 1.39 -13.60
C ARG A 321 6.10 1.88 -12.76
N ASP A 322 6.21 1.73 -11.44
CA ASP A 322 5.15 2.01 -10.48
C ASP A 322 5.64 3.03 -9.46
N VAL A 323 4.95 4.16 -9.36
CA VAL A 323 5.25 5.25 -8.43
C VAL A 323 4.01 5.56 -7.62
N ALA A 324 4.12 5.55 -6.30
CA ALA A 324 3.09 6.03 -5.39
C ALA A 324 3.69 7.11 -4.47
N VAL A 325 3.05 8.28 -4.42
CA VAL A 325 3.48 9.43 -3.60
C VAL A 325 2.28 9.97 -2.83
N GLY A 326 2.26 9.70 -1.53
CA GLY A 326 1.45 10.38 -0.53
C GLY A 326 2.22 11.58 0.04
N TYR A 327 1.66 12.78 -0.10
CA TYR A 327 2.29 14.03 0.33
C TYR A 327 1.47 14.73 1.42
N ARG A 328 2.15 15.44 2.34
CA ARG A 328 1.49 16.36 3.29
C ARG A 328 1.45 17.79 2.80
N ASN A 329 2.46 18.15 2.02
CA ASN A 329 2.62 19.46 1.43
C ASN A 329 2.83 19.30 -0.08
N PRO A 330 2.12 20.06 -0.94
CA PRO A 330 2.29 20.01 -2.38
C PRO A 330 3.74 20.22 -2.83
N ILE A 331 4.49 21.04 -2.08
CA ILE A 331 5.90 21.30 -2.36
C ILE A 331 6.74 20.04 -2.13
N GLU A 332 6.49 19.28 -1.06
CA GLU A 332 7.16 18.01 -0.79
C GLU A 332 6.87 17.00 -1.91
N GLY A 333 5.59 16.85 -2.27
CA GLY A 333 5.19 15.95 -3.36
C GLY A 333 5.85 16.34 -4.68
N ARG A 334 5.89 17.63 -5.00
CA ARG A 334 6.53 18.13 -6.22
C ARG A 334 8.05 17.89 -6.21
N VAL A 335 8.76 18.28 -5.15
CA VAL A 335 10.21 18.08 -5.05
C VAL A 335 10.56 16.59 -5.17
N THR A 336 9.76 15.73 -4.54
CA THR A 336 9.94 14.27 -4.64
C THR A 336 9.86 13.80 -6.09
N LEU A 337 8.88 14.26 -6.85
CA LEU A 337 8.72 13.91 -8.27
C LEU A 337 9.79 14.56 -9.16
N GLU A 338 10.25 15.77 -8.84
CA GLU A 338 11.34 16.47 -9.53
C GLU A 338 12.66 15.69 -9.49
N LEU A 339 12.90 14.93 -8.43
CA LEU A 339 14.08 14.08 -8.32
C LEU A 339 14.05 12.83 -9.22
N LEU A 340 12.92 12.52 -9.87
CA LEU A 340 12.74 11.29 -10.64
C LEU A 340 12.86 11.56 -12.15
N LYS A 341 13.93 11.08 -12.78
CA LYS A 341 14.02 10.95 -14.25
C LYS A 341 13.63 9.53 -14.66
N ALA A 342 12.32 9.28 -14.75
CA ALA A 342 11.75 7.95 -14.95
C ALA A 342 10.72 7.92 -16.09
N ARG A 343 11.19 7.88 -17.36
CA ARG A 343 10.29 7.96 -18.53
C ARG A 343 9.40 6.72 -18.72
N ASN A 344 9.77 5.57 -18.14
CA ASN A 344 9.09 4.29 -18.32
C ASN A 344 8.01 4.01 -17.25
N VAL A 345 7.67 4.99 -16.41
CA VAL A 345 6.60 4.87 -15.42
C VAL A 345 5.27 4.67 -16.15
N LYS A 346 4.57 3.60 -15.78
CA LYS A 346 3.27 3.18 -16.33
C LYS A 346 2.12 3.39 -15.36
N SER A 347 2.40 3.31 -14.06
CA SER A 347 1.42 3.49 -13.00
C SER A 347 1.87 4.59 -12.06
N LEU A 348 1.00 5.59 -11.83
CA LEU A 348 1.22 6.67 -10.88
C LEU A 348 0.03 6.79 -9.92
N THR A 349 0.33 6.76 -8.62
CA THR A 349 -0.61 7.11 -7.56
C THR A 349 -0.11 8.36 -6.87
N VAL A 350 -0.98 9.36 -6.75
CA VAL A 350 -0.71 10.58 -5.98
C VAL A 350 -1.84 10.78 -4.98
N GLU A 351 -1.49 10.98 -3.72
CA GLU A 351 -2.44 10.98 -2.61
C GLU A 351 -2.15 12.16 -1.67
N ASP A 352 -3.20 12.89 -1.30
CA ASP A 352 -3.15 13.74 -0.12
C ASP A 352 -3.08 12.83 1.12
N ALA A 353 -1.93 12.85 1.79
CA ALA A 353 -1.62 11.98 2.91
C ALA A 353 -1.68 12.71 4.26
N ASN A 354 -2.38 13.86 4.33
CA ASN A 354 -2.65 14.54 5.59
C ASN A 354 -3.50 13.71 6.55
N TYR A 355 -3.56 14.18 7.80
CA TYR A 355 -4.35 13.50 8.81
C TYR A 355 -5.83 13.51 8.40
N PRO A 356 -6.57 12.38 8.46
CA PRO A 356 -7.97 12.35 8.02
C PRO A 356 -8.89 13.36 8.72
N GLY A 357 -8.53 13.78 9.95
CA GLY A 357 -9.26 14.82 10.68
C GLY A 357 -8.86 16.26 10.33
N GLU A 358 -7.84 16.47 9.50
CA GLU A 358 -7.48 17.81 9.01
C GLU A 358 -8.46 18.23 7.91
N THR A 359 -9.19 19.31 8.15
CA THR A 359 -10.18 19.85 7.21
C THR A 359 -9.59 20.84 6.21
N GLY A 360 -8.27 20.98 6.16
CA GLY A 360 -7.59 21.95 5.29
C GLY A 360 -7.53 21.44 3.86
N GLU A 361 -8.20 22.12 2.93
CA GLU A 361 -8.04 21.81 1.50
C GLU A 361 -6.64 22.24 1.04
N ILE A 362 -5.87 21.27 0.57
CA ILE A 362 -4.53 21.51 0.02
C ILE A 362 -4.59 21.54 -1.51
N ASP A 363 -4.15 22.65 -2.11
CA ASP A 363 -4.05 22.80 -3.57
C ASP A 363 -2.85 22.01 -4.13
N ALA A 364 -3.15 20.89 -4.76
CA ALA A 364 -2.23 20.01 -5.46
C ALA A 364 -1.84 20.52 -6.87
N GLY A 365 -2.28 21.72 -7.26
CA GLY A 365 -2.07 22.28 -8.59
C GLY A 365 -0.60 22.34 -9.01
N SER A 366 0.33 22.57 -8.08
CA SER A 366 1.77 22.59 -8.36
C SER A 366 2.31 21.22 -8.76
N ILE A 367 1.83 20.14 -8.12
CA ILE A 367 2.18 18.75 -8.46
C ILE A 367 1.64 18.40 -9.84
N LEU A 368 0.35 18.65 -10.08
CA LEU A 368 -0.31 18.31 -11.35
C LEU A 368 0.29 19.09 -12.53
N THR A 369 0.61 20.38 -12.32
CA THR A 369 1.28 21.21 -13.33
C THR A 369 2.64 20.63 -13.66
N TYR A 370 3.48 20.31 -12.66
CA TYR A 370 4.79 19.73 -12.90
C TYR A 370 4.71 18.41 -13.69
N ILE A 371 3.79 17.51 -13.34
CA ILE A 371 3.66 16.23 -14.07
C ILE A 371 3.23 16.48 -15.53
N GLY A 372 2.36 17.46 -15.76
CA GLY A 372 1.85 17.81 -17.09
C GLY A 372 2.83 18.56 -17.98
N THR A 373 3.68 19.43 -17.41
CA THR A 373 4.49 20.39 -18.19
C THR A 373 5.99 20.34 -17.92
N LYS A 374 6.43 19.62 -16.87
CA LYS A 374 7.77 19.70 -16.27
C LYS A 374 8.18 21.09 -15.78
N GLU A 375 7.25 22.05 -15.76
CA GLU A 375 7.56 23.40 -15.29
C GLU A 375 7.46 23.45 -13.76
N SER A 376 8.55 23.83 -13.12
CA SER A 376 8.56 24.17 -11.70
C SER A 376 8.22 25.65 -11.54
N ALA A 377 7.03 25.99 -11.03
CA ALA A 377 6.75 27.37 -10.62
C ALA A 377 7.70 27.80 -9.46
N PRO A 378 8.06 29.09 -9.33
CA PRO A 378 8.87 29.58 -8.22
C PRO A 378 8.22 29.26 -6.87
N LEU A 379 9.02 28.81 -5.89
CA LEU A 379 8.56 28.41 -4.54
C LEU A 379 7.79 29.55 -3.80
N ASP A 380 7.97 30.80 -4.21
CA ASP A 380 7.39 32.00 -3.58
C ASP A 380 5.88 32.23 -3.81
N ASN A 381 5.23 31.51 -4.74
CA ASN A 381 3.86 31.84 -5.18
C ASN A 381 2.74 30.89 -4.68
N HIS A 382 2.99 30.03 -3.68
CA HIS A 382 2.14 28.85 -3.45
C HIS A 382 1.31 28.80 -2.16
N ILE A 383 1.09 29.93 -1.48
CA ILE A 383 0.03 30.03 -0.46
C ILE A 383 -1.12 30.84 -1.05
N PHE A 384 -1.90 30.22 -1.93
CA PHE A 384 -3.26 30.68 -2.17
C PHE A 384 -4.18 29.75 -1.37
N PRO A 385 -4.93 30.27 -0.38
CA PRO A 385 -6.11 29.57 0.09
C PRO A 385 -6.99 29.29 -1.14
N VAL A 386 -7.59 28.11 -1.20
CA VAL A 386 -8.59 27.78 -2.23
C VAL A 386 -9.79 28.72 -2.05
N ALA A 387 -9.69 29.93 -2.60
CA ALA A 387 -10.79 30.85 -2.71
C ALA A 387 -11.59 30.43 -3.93
N TYR A 388 -12.58 29.58 -3.73
CA TYR A 388 -13.62 29.36 -4.73
C TYR A 388 -14.31 30.69 -5.00
N ASP A 389 -14.17 31.21 -6.22
CA ASP A 389 -15.22 32.07 -6.76
C ASP A 389 -16.42 31.15 -7.04
N LEU A 390 -17.27 30.96 -6.02
CA LEU A 390 -18.59 30.35 -6.12
C LEU A 390 -19.56 31.26 -6.89
N SER A 391 -19.12 31.87 -8.00
CA SER A 391 -20.07 32.38 -8.98
C SER A 391 -20.54 31.18 -9.81
N PRO A 392 -21.84 30.83 -9.76
CA PRO A 392 -22.38 29.82 -10.63
C PRO A 392 -22.34 30.39 -12.04
N ARG A 393 -21.26 30.10 -12.79
CA ARG A 393 -21.39 30.05 -14.25
C ARG A 393 -22.29 28.86 -14.53
N ARG A 394 -23.59 29.14 -14.51
CA ARG A 394 -24.62 28.32 -15.12
C ARG A 394 -24.10 27.93 -16.50
N TYR A 395 -23.80 26.65 -16.69
CA TYR A 395 -23.89 26.04 -18.01
C TYR A 395 -25.38 26.04 -18.38
N GLU A 396 -25.92 27.20 -18.75
CA GLU A 396 -27.20 27.28 -19.43
C GLU A 396 -27.01 26.62 -20.79
N ILE A 397 -27.57 25.43 -20.96
CA ILE A 397 -27.76 24.77 -22.26
C ILE A 397 -28.68 25.70 -23.06
N ALA A 398 -28.11 26.59 -23.86
CA ALA A 398 -28.85 27.54 -24.66
C ALA A 398 -29.16 26.94 -26.05
N VAL A 399 -30.45 26.68 -26.28
CA VAL A 399 -31.04 26.51 -27.61
C VAL A 399 -30.94 27.85 -28.34
N ALA A 400 -30.51 27.81 -29.60
CA ALA A 400 -30.14 28.96 -30.40
C ALA A 400 -31.25 30.02 -30.57
N THR A 401 -30.92 31.28 -30.33
CA THR A 401 -31.42 32.44 -31.09
C THR A 401 -30.40 33.60 -31.08
N THR A 402 -30.26 34.19 -32.27
CA THR A 402 -29.43 35.30 -32.80
C THR A 402 -28.90 36.45 -31.90
N PRO A 403 -27.85 37.20 -32.36
CA PRO A 403 -26.90 37.91 -31.52
C PRO A 403 -27.13 39.42 -31.38
N THR A 404 -26.61 40.00 -30.29
CA THR A 404 -26.29 41.43 -30.20
C THR A 404 -24.93 41.66 -29.54
N THR A 405 -24.18 42.57 -30.18
CA THR A 405 -22.81 43.02 -29.95
C THR A 405 -22.57 43.79 -28.64
N THR A 406 -21.41 43.59 -28.00
CA THR A 406 -20.62 44.67 -27.39
C THR A 406 -19.14 44.30 -27.21
N ASN A 407 -18.28 45.29 -27.48
CA ASN A 407 -16.82 45.26 -27.52
C ASN A 407 -16.17 45.24 -26.12
N GLY A 408 -14.97 44.66 -26.01
CA GLY A 408 -14.07 44.88 -24.87
C GLY A 408 -12.73 44.15 -25.04
N SER A 409 -11.65 44.91 -25.19
CA SER A 409 -10.27 44.47 -25.50
C SER A 409 -9.48 43.97 -24.28
N CYS A 410 -8.59 42.99 -24.47
CA CYS A 410 -7.11 43.16 -24.39
C CYS A 410 -6.38 41.82 -24.26
N SER A 411 -5.40 41.64 -25.14
CA SER A 411 -4.37 40.60 -25.17
C SER A 411 -3.28 40.78 -24.09
N PRO A 412 -2.39 39.78 -23.88
CA PRO A 412 -1.10 39.84 -24.59
C PRO A 412 -0.68 38.51 -25.25
N LYS A 413 0.22 38.67 -26.22
CA LYS A 413 0.62 37.76 -27.29
C LYS A 413 1.55 36.64 -26.83
N CYS A 414 1.40 35.46 -27.42
CA CYS A 414 2.36 34.37 -27.40
C CYS A 414 3.07 34.32 -28.77
N THR A 415 4.40 34.39 -28.76
CA THR A 415 5.37 34.22 -29.86
C THR A 415 6.24 33.04 -29.41
N THR A 416 6.68 32.05 -30.21
CA THR A 416 6.84 31.89 -31.66
C THR A 416 7.18 30.42 -31.91
N CYS A 417 6.72 29.90 -33.04
CA CYS A 417 7.17 28.65 -33.66
C CYS A 417 8.52 28.84 -34.34
N ALA A 418 9.43 27.87 -34.18
CA ALA A 418 10.56 27.65 -35.09
C ALA A 418 10.91 26.15 -35.09
N SER A 419 10.93 25.59 -36.29
CA SER A 419 11.31 24.24 -36.65
C SER A 419 12.83 24.07 -36.63
N ASP A 420 13.32 23.03 -35.96
CA ASP A 420 14.63 22.43 -36.27
C ASP A 420 14.56 20.91 -36.12
N GLU A 421 14.84 20.22 -37.21
CA GLU A 421 14.95 18.76 -37.28
C GLU A 421 16.27 18.32 -36.63
N SER A 422 16.18 17.71 -35.43
CA SER A 422 17.21 16.80 -34.94
C SER A 422 16.56 15.65 -34.17
N ASN A 423 16.84 14.43 -34.64
CA ASN A 423 16.31 13.17 -34.13
C ASN A 423 16.98 12.79 -32.80
N ASP A 424 16.53 13.40 -31.70
CA ASP A 424 16.58 12.81 -30.36
C ASP A 424 15.27 13.21 -29.65
N SER A 425 14.37 12.25 -29.42
CA SER A 425 13.04 12.49 -28.85
C SER A 425 13.08 12.79 -27.34
N GLU A 426 13.65 13.93 -26.95
CA GLU A 426 13.67 14.45 -25.57
C GLU A 426 12.40 15.27 -25.20
N ASP A 427 11.63 15.74 -26.18
CA ASP A 427 10.58 16.77 -26.00
C ASP A 427 9.17 16.27 -25.68
N SER A 428 9.00 15.31 -24.76
CA SER A 428 7.67 15.17 -24.14
C SER A 428 7.50 16.23 -23.05
N PRO A 429 6.41 17.03 -23.06
CA PRO A 429 6.14 18.01 -22.01
C PRO A 429 5.80 17.34 -20.67
N SER A 430 5.42 16.06 -20.65
CA SER A 430 5.07 15.36 -19.40
C SER A 430 6.30 14.77 -18.71
N ALA A 431 6.35 14.89 -17.38
CA ALA A 431 7.34 14.20 -16.53
C ALA A 431 7.32 12.68 -16.72
N PHE A 432 6.14 12.10 -16.94
CA PHE A 432 5.91 10.66 -17.09
C PHE A 432 5.12 10.35 -18.37
N PRO A 433 5.77 10.37 -19.54
CA PRO A 433 5.08 10.30 -20.84
C PRO A 433 4.43 8.95 -21.15
N SER A 434 4.79 7.88 -20.43
CA SER A 434 4.30 6.51 -20.69
C SER A 434 3.24 6.04 -19.69
N LEU A 435 2.59 6.97 -18.98
CA LEU A 435 1.54 6.61 -18.02
C LEU A 435 0.34 5.96 -18.70
N GLU A 436 0.00 4.76 -18.23
CA GLU A 436 -1.17 3.98 -18.66
C GLU A 436 -2.25 3.93 -17.56
N ARG A 437 -1.83 4.05 -16.28
CA ARG A 437 -2.69 4.02 -15.10
C ARG A 437 -2.37 5.20 -14.17
N VAL A 438 -3.40 5.94 -13.78
CA VAL A 438 -3.30 7.01 -12.79
C VAL A 438 -4.36 6.85 -11.72
N THR A 439 -3.98 7.04 -10.46
CA THR A 439 -4.88 7.14 -9.31
C THR A 439 -4.58 8.44 -8.58
N LEU A 440 -5.60 9.30 -8.42
CA LEU A 440 -5.51 10.55 -7.65
C LEU A 440 -6.45 10.44 -6.45
N LYS A 441 -5.94 10.65 -5.23
CA LYS A 441 -6.70 10.49 -3.99
C LYS A 441 -6.67 11.74 -3.13
N GLY A 442 -7.83 12.26 -2.76
CA GLY A 442 -7.98 13.42 -1.86
C GLY A 442 -7.45 14.74 -2.40
N MET A 443 -6.94 14.78 -3.64
CA MET A 443 -6.29 15.96 -4.19
C MET A 443 -7.32 17.01 -4.61
N GLN A 444 -7.16 18.26 -4.15
CA GLN A 444 -7.88 19.42 -4.69
C GLN A 444 -6.96 20.19 -5.64
N ALA A 445 -7.50 20.68 -6.76
CA ALA A 445 -6.77 21.54 -7.67
C ALA A 445 -7.72 22.35 -8.54
N SER A 446 -7.29 23.53 -8.97
CA SER A 446 -8.06 24.31 -9.94
C SER A 446 -8.15 23.61 -11.31
N PRO A 447 -9.12 23.96 -12.18
CA PRO A 447 -9.30 23.27 -13.46
C PRO A 447 -8.09 23.38 -14.40
N ARG A 448 -7.27 24.42 -14.28
CA ARG A 448 -6.12 24.66 -15.16
C ARG A 448 -4.99 23.62 -14.95
N PRO A 449 -4.46 23.40 -13.73
CA PRO A 449 -3.54 22.30 -13.44
C PRO A 449 -4.07 20.92 -13.84
N LEU A 450 -5.33 20.61 -13.53
CA LEU A 450 -5.97 19.34 -13.92
C LEU A 450 -5.96 19.16 -15.43
N ARG A 451 -6.32 20.21 -16.17
CA ARG A 451 -6.33 20.16 -17.64
C ARG A 451 -4.93 20.04 -18.22
N ALA A 452 -3.95 20.77 -17.68
CA ALA A 452 -2.55 20.65 -18.09
C ALA A 452 -2.04 19.21 -17.89
N PHE A 453 -2.34 18.62 -16.73
CA PHE A 453 -2.03 17.23 -16.41
C PHE A 453 -2.68 16.25 -17.41
N PHE A 454 -4.00 16.25 -17.55
CA PHE A 454 -4.70 15.29 -18.42
C PHE A 454 -4.38 15.46 -19.91
N SER A 455 -4.09 16.68 -20.36
CA SER A 455 -3.71 16.94 -21.76
C SER A 455 -2.32 16.37 -22.08
N ALA A 456 -1.49 16.13 -21.07
CA ALA A 456 -0.13 15.62 -21.24
C ALA A 456 -0.06 14.07 -21.21
N LEU A 457 -1.20 13.37 -21.09
CA LEU A 457 -1.28 11.92 -20.91
C LEU A 457 -2.00 11.21 -22.08
N PRO A 458 -1.37 11.12 -23.26
CA PRO A 458 -2.01 10.54 -24.45
C PRO A 458 -2.27 9.03 -24.33
N GLU A 459 -1.45 8.30 -23.57
CA GLU A 459 -1.51 6.84 -23.42
C GLU A 459 -2.33 6.38 -22.20
N LEU A 460 -2.96 7.30 -21.47
CA LEU A 460 -3.71 6.96 -20.26
C LEU A 460 -4.93 6.09 -20.60
N ARG A 461 -5.03 4.91 -19.97
CA ARG A 461 -6.11 3.93 -20.19
C ARG A 461 -7.01 3.75 -18.98
N TYR A 462 -6.45 3.87 -17.78
CA TYR A 462 -7.17 3.76 -16.51
C TYR A 462 -6.94 5.02 -15.69
N LEU A 463 -8.03 5.63 -15.23
CA LEU A 463 -8.01 6.76 -14.31
C LEU A 463 -8.92 6.47 -13.12
N GLU A 464 -8.40 6.64 -11.92
CA GLU A 464 -9.15 6.60 -10.68
C GLU A 464 -9.07 7.95 -9.97
N LEU A 465 -10.23 8.48 -9.61
CA LEU A 465 -10.40 9.73 -8.87
C LEU A 465 -11.12 9.38 -7.56
N SER A 466 -10.39 9.45 -6.44
CA SER A 466 -10.92 9.16 -5.11
C SER A 466 -10.99 10.44 -4.29
N GLY A 467 -12.16 10.81 -3.77
CA GLY A 467 -12.30 12.03 -2.94
C GLY A 467 -12.02 13.33 -3.69
N MET A 468 -12.19 13.35 -5.02
CA MET A 468 -11.94 14.52 -5.86
C MET A 468 -13.24 15.24 -6.23
N SER A 469 -13.16 16.55 -6.48
CA SER A 469 -14.30 17.33 -6.96
C SER A 469 -14.68 17.00 -8.42
N ILE A 470 -15.91 17.34 -8.81
CA ILE A 470 -16.41 17.18 -10.19
C ILE A 470 -15.54 17.91 -11.23
N GLN A 471 -14.78 18.92 -10.80
CA GLN A 471 -13.87 19.68 -11.67
C GLN A 471 -12.80 18.78 -12.31
N ALA A 472 -12.38 17.71 -11.62
CA ALA A 472 -11.45 16.72 -12.17
C ALA A 472 -12.05 15.99 -13.38
N VAL A 473 -13.33 15.60 -13.31
CA VAL A 473 -14.03 14.98 -14.45
C VAL A 473 -14.26 16.01 -15.56
N GLN A 474 -14.65 17.24 -15.22
CA GLN A 474 -14.85 18.31 -16.21
C GLN A 474 -13.56 18.66 -16.96
N ALA A 475 -12.40 18.58 -16.30
CA ALA A 475 -11.10 18.82 -16.92
C ALA A 475 -10.72 17.77 -17.98
N LEU A 476 -11.38 16.61 -18.01
CA LEU A 476 -11.23 15.59 -19.05
C LEU A 476 -12.05 15.87 -20.31
N LEU A 477 -12.96 16.86 -20.28
CA LEU A 477 -13.73 17.24 -21.45
C LEU A 477 -12.87 18.05 -22.44
N PRO A 478 -13.14 17.96 -23.74
CA PRO A 478 -12.54 18.86 -24.72
C PRO A 478 -12.85 20.34 -24.42
N SER A 479 -11.91 21.24 -24.75
CA SER A 479 -12.18 22.67 -24.68
C SER A 479 -13.07 23.03 -25.86
N GLY A 480 -14.33 23.36 -25.63
CA GLY A 480 -15.22 23.82 -26.69
C GLY A 480 -14.60 24.99 -27.44
N SER A 481 -14.36 24.84 -28.74
CA SER A 481 -13.97 25.95 -29.58
C SER A 481 -15.11 26.98 -29.56
N SER A 482 -14.81 28.21 -29.16
CA SER A 482 -15.60 29.36 -29.60
C SER A 482 -15.83 29.20 -31.12
N PRO A 483 -17.06 29.42 -31.64
CA PRO A 483 -17.34 29.35 -33.06
C PRO A 483 -16.72 30.57 -33.78
N SER A 484 -15.39 30.65 -33.81
CA SER A 484 -14.63 31.56 -34.65
C SER A 484 -13.89 30.72 -35.68
N SER A 485 -14.45 30.76 -36.88
CA SER A 485 -13.92 30.35 -38.18
C SER A 485 -12.39 30.18 -38.27
N ASP A 486 -11.88 28.99 -37.99
CA ASP A 486 -10.71 28.42 -38.67
C ASP A 486 -10.70 26.90 -38.47
N ALA A 487 -11.25 26.18 -39.45
CA ALA A 487 -11.59 24.76 -39.38
C ALA A 487 -10.39 23.81 -39.62
N SER A 488 -9.23 24.07 -39.00
CA SER A 488 -8.03 23.23 -39.25
C SER A 488 -7.21 22.79 -38.04
N SER A 489 -7.54 23.20 -36.80
CA SER A 489 -6.92 22.63 -35.60
C SER A 489 -7.95 21.86 -34.77
N SER A 490 -7.90 20.53 -34.80
CA SER A 490 -8.60 19.69 -33.83
C SER A 490 -8.13 20.07 -32.43
N THR A 491 -9.01 20.55 -31.56
CA THR A 491 -8.68 20.77 -30.16
C THR A 491 -8.29 19.43 -29.53
N PRO A 492 -7.11 19.30 -28.92
CA PRO A 492 -6.69 18.03 -28.34
C PRO A 492 -7.59 17.69 -27.15
N CYS A 493 -8.31 16.57 -27.24
CA CYS A 493 -9.08 16.03 -26.13
C CYS A 493 -8.13 15.46 -25.07
N PRO A 494 -8.30 15.81 -23.78
CA PRO A 494 -7.50 15.22 -22.71
C PRO A 494 -7.70 13.70 -22.61
N CYS A 495 -6.61 12.97 -22.37
CA CYS A 495 -6.59 11.50 -22.24
C CYS A 495 -7.38 10.78 -23.35
N PRO A 496 -7.00 10.90 -24.63
CA PRO A 496 -7.77 10.36 -25.75
C PRO A 496 -7.93 8.83 -25.71
N GLN A 497 -6.99 8.10 -25.10
CA GLN A 497 -7.05 6.63 -24.97
C GLN A 497 -7.77 6.11 -23.71
N LEU A 498 -8.41 7.00 -22.92
CA LEU A 498 -9.03 6.61 -21.64
C LEU A 498 -10.12 5.54 -21.85
N ARG A 499 -9.95 4.37 -21.22
CA ARG A 499 -10.88 3.22 -21.33
C ARG A 499 -11.69 2.98 -20.07
N THR A 500 -11.13 3.28 -18.91
CA THR A 500 -11.75 3.04 -17.61
C THR A 500 -11.63 4.28 -16.74
N LEU A 501 -12.77 4.75 -16.24
CA LEU A 501 -12.87 5.80 -15.23
C LEU A 501 -13.46 5.19 -13.96
N CYS A 502 -12.73 5.28 -12.85
CA CYS A 502 -13.18 4.83 -11.54
C CYS A 502 -13.35 6.06 -10.63
N ILE A 503 -14.51 6.18 -9.99
CA ILE A 503 -14.83 7.25 -9.03
C ILE A 503 -15.07 6.59 -7.66
N ARG A 504 -14.31 7.05 -6.65
CA ARG A 504 -14.43 6.64 -5.24
C ARG A 504 -14.54 7.87 -4.35
N GLY A 505 -15.04 7.72 -3.12
CA GLY A 505 -15.16 8.82 -2.15
C GLY A 505 -15.96 10.01 -2.71
N SER A 506 -17.11 9.72 -3.31
CA SER A 506 -17.94 10.73 -3.98
C SER A 506 -19.07 11.26 -3.08
N GLU A 507 -18.88 11.30 -1.76
CA GLU A 507 -19.92 11.74 -0.82
C GLU A 507 -20.37 13.17 -1.12
N ASN A 508 -19.42 13.99 -1.57
CA ASN A 508 -19.60 15.40 -1.91
C ASN A 508 -20.25 15.63 -3.29
N LEU A 509 -20.36 14.61 -4.14
CA LEU A 509 -21.02 14.74 -5.43
C LEU A 509 -22.54 14.66 -5.28
N ASN A 510 -23.23 15.58 -5.94
CA ASN A 510 -24.68 15.56 -6.00
C ASN A 510 -25.19 14.61 -7.10
N THR A 511 -26.48 14.29 -7.09
CA THR A 511 -27.08 13.34 -8.05
C THR A 511 -26.92 13.79 -9.50
N GLN A 512 -26.99 15.09 -9.80
CA GLN A 512 -26.84 15.59 -11.17
C GLN A 512 -25.41 15.42 -11.69
N GLU A 513 -24.41 15.58 -10.82
CA GLU A 513 -23.00 15.36 -11.15
C GLU A 513 -22.72 13.88 -11.42
N LEU A 514 -23.29 13.00 -10.61
CA LEU A 514 -23.19 11.54 -10.80
C LEU A 514 -23.92 11.11 -12.08
N ASP A 515 -25.11 11.64 -12.36
CA ASP A 515 -25.84 11.41 -13.62
C ASP A 515 -25.01 11.87 -14.84
N PHE A 516 -24.33 13.03 -14.71
CA PHE A 516 -23.42 13.50 -15.74
C PHE A 516 -22.25 12.53 -15.95
N ILE A 517 -21.62 12.01 -14.89
CA ILE A 517 -20.52 11.04 -15.00
C ILE A 517 -20.98 9.74 -15.69
N VAL A 518 -22.15 9.22 -15.30
CA VAL A 518 -22.71 7.95 -15.79
C VAL A 518 -23.14 8.04 -17.27
N GLY A 519 -23.81 9.13 -17.63
CA GLY A 519 -24.46 9.26 -18.94
C GLY A 519 -23.85 10.35 -19.83
N GLY A 520 -23.68 11.56 -19.29
CA GLY A 520 -23.29 12.74 -20.07
C GLY A 520 -21.83 12.76 -20.51
N PHE A 521 -20.91 12.30 -19.66
CA PHE A 521 -19.47 12.43 -19.87
C PHE A 521 -18.99 11.73 -21.14
N ALA A 522 -19.40 10.48 -21.35
CA ALA A 522 -19.05 9.72 -22.55
C ALA A 522 -19.63 10.36 -23.83
N ALA A 523 -20.89 10.83 -23.75
CA ALA A 523 -21.57 11.48 -24.87
C ALA A 523 -20.87 12.79 -25.29
N GLU A 524 -20.43 13.61 -24.33
CA GLU A 524 -19.68 14.83 -24.61
C GLU A 524 -18.33 14.54 -25.28
N ARG A 525 -17.62 13.49 -24.85
CA ARG A 525 -16.36 13.07 -25.50
C ARG A 525 -16.59 12.56 -26.92
N GLN A 526 -17.68 11.82 -27.14
CA GLN A 526 -18.02 11.27 -28.45
C GLN A 526 -18.40 12.38 -29.46
N LYS A 527 -19.08 13.45 -29.02
CA LYS A 527 -19.40 14.62 -29.88
C LYS A 527 -18.16 15.23 -30.52
N GLU A 528 -17.04 15.19 -29.82
CA GLU A 528 -15.75 15.75 -30.24
C GLU A 528 -14.85 14.70 -30.93
N GLY A 529 -15.42 13.56 -31.33
CA GLY A 529 -14.73 12.52 -32.11
C GLY A 529 -13.83 11.60 -31.28
N VAL A 530 -13.94 11.62 -29.94
CA VAL A 530 -13.18 10.73 -29.05
C VAL A 530 -14.08 9.63 -28.52
N ASP A 531 -13.91 8.44 -29.08
CA ASP A 531 -14.64 7.24 -28.71
C ASP A 531 -13.65 6.18 -28.18
N GLY A 532 -13.75 5.84 -26.90
CA GLY A 532 -12.74 5.01 -26.25
C GLY A 532 -13.03 4.59 -24.82
N LEU A 533 -13.92 5.32 -24.11
CA LEU A 533 -14.34 4.96 -22.76
C LEU A 533 -15.23 3.72 -22.83
N LYS A 534 -14.85 2.66 -22.12
CA LYS A 534 -15.55 1.37 -22.12
C LYS A 534 -16.22 1.06 -20.79
N LYS A 535 -15.65 1.58 -19.71
CA LYS A 535 -16.05 1.23 -18.34
C LYS A 535 -16.06 2.47 -17.46
N VAL A 536 -17.13 2.65 -16.69
CA VAL A 536 -17.22 3.62 -15.60
C VAL A 536 -17.61 2.85 -14.34
N ASP A 537 -16.75 2.90 -13.34
CA ASP A 537 -17.00 2.30 -12.03
C ASP A 537 -17.24 3.41 -11.02
N ILE A 538 -18.34 3.37 -10.28
CA ILE A 538 -18.68 4.35 -9.24
C ILE A 538 -18.89 3.59 -7.93
N HIS A 539 -18.12 3.96 -6.93
CA HIS A 539 -18.23 3.42 -5.57
C HIS A 539 -18.94 4.43 -4.68
N LEU A 540 -20.07 4.03 -4.12
CA LEU A 540 -20.91 4.86 -3.26
C LEU A 540 -21.04 4.19 -1.89
N THR A 541 -20.96 4.99 -0.84
CA THR A 541 -21.27 4.59 0.54
C THR A 541 -22.76 4.69 0.84
N ASP A 542 -23.49 5.50 0.06
CA ASP A 542 -24.93 5.72 0.21
C ASP A 542 -25.74 4.82 -0.76
N ALA A 543 -26.35 3.79 -0.19
CA ALA A 543 -27.18 2.82 -0.91
C ALA A 543 -28.41 3.47 -1.59
N GLU A 544 -28.96 4.55 -1.03
CA GLU A 544 -30.12 5.24 -1.61
C GLU A 544 -29.72 6.05 -2.84
N LYS A 545 -28.56 6.73 -2.79
CA LYS A 545 -27.94 7.36 -3.96
C LYS A 545 -27.62 6.33 -5.05
N ALA A 546 -27.05 5.18 -4.67
CA ALA A 546 -26.72 4.10 -5.61
C ALA A 546 -27.95 3.57 -6.36
N ALA A 547 -29.07 3.38 -5.67
CA ALA A 547 -30.31 2.90 -6.28
C ALA A 547 -30.88 3.89 -7.32
N LYS A 548 -30.78 5.20 -7.06
CA LYS A 548 -31.31 6.27 -7.93
C LYS A 548 -30.52 6.42 -9.24
N LEU A 549 -29.21 6.14 -9.24
CA LEU A 549 -28.32 6.27 -10.40
C LEU A 549 -28.49 5.19 -11.48
N SER A 550 -29.26 4.14 -11.20
CA SER A 550 -29.33 2.90 -11.99
C SER A 550 -29.92 3.00 -13.40
N ARG A 551 -30.10 4.19 -14.00
CA ARG A 551 -30.71 4.36 -15.34
C ARG A 551 -30.19 5.57 -16.12
N ALA A 552 -29.06 5.43 -16.79
CA ALA A 552 -28.76 6.04 -18.11
C ALA A 552 -27.28 5.80 -18.50
N SER A 553 -26.92 4.60 -18.97
CA SER A 553 -25.59 4.39 -19.56
C SER A 553 -25.56 4.91 -21.00
N SER A 554 -24.50 5.64 -21.36
CA SER A 554 -24.21 5.91 -22.78
C SER A 554 -24.08 4.60 -23.57
N PRO A 555 -24.58 4.52 -24.82
CA PRO A 555 -24.44 3.32 -25.65
C PRO A 555 -22.98 2.87 -25.75
N GLY A 556 -22.70 1.62 -25.39
CA GLY A 556 -21.34 1.03 -25.48
C GLY A 556 -20.45 1.20 -24.25
N VAL A 557 -20.89 1.94 -23.21
CA VAL A 557 -20.17 2.07 -21.94
C VAL A 557 -20.81 1.20 -20.87
N VAL A 558 -20.01 0.32 -20.24
CA VAL A 558 -20.44 -0.46 -19.08
C VAL A 558 -20.31 0.40 -17.84
N VAL A 559 -21.41 0.63 -17.13
CA VAL A 559 -21.42 1.36 -15.86
C VAL A 559 -21.67 0.38 -14.73
N ASN A 560 -20.74 0.30 -13.77
CA ASN A 560 -20.93 -0.47 -12.55
C ASN A 560 -21.04 0.49 -11.37
N ILE A 561 -22.06 0.28 -10.55
CA ILE A 561 -22.26 1.03 -9.31
C ILE A 561 -22.06 0.03 -8.18
N PHE A 562 -21.05 0.28 -7.36
CA PHE A 562 -20.72 -0.51 -6.18
C PHE A 562 -21.24 0.22 -4.95
N ASN A 563 -21.83 -0.54 -4.04
CA ASN A 563 -22.19 -0.06 -2.73
C ASN A 563 -21.10 -0.53 -1.76
N ASP A 564 -20.21 0.37 -1.35
CA ASP A 564 -19.08 0.08 -0.47
C ASP A 564 -19.50 0.11 1.02
N SER A 565 -20.80 0.21 1.32
CA SER A 565 -21.34 0.27 2.69
C SER A 565 -21.16 -1.01 3.52
N THR A 566 -20.45 -2.04 3.03
CA THR A 566 -20.37 -3.35 3.70
C THR A 566 -19.00 -3.74 4.21
N ASP A 567 -17.94 -2.98 3.92
CA ASP A 567 -16.56 -3.44 4.22
C ASP A 567 -15.85 -2.62 5.32
N ASP A 568 -16.49 -1.58 5.85
CA ASP A 568 -15.94 -0.72 6.92
C ASP A 568 -16.98 -0.30 7.98
N ALA A 569 -18.10 -1.03 8.06
CA ALA A 569 -18.99 -0.90 9.20
C ALA A 569 -18.44 -1.75 10.33
N GLY A 570 -17.66 -1.13 11.23
CA GLY A 570 -17.68 -1.53 12.63
C GLY A 570 -19.16 -1.71 13.00
N LEU A 571 -19.54 -2.96 13.25
CA LEU A 571 -20.90 -3.27 13.66
C LEU A 571 -21.10 -2.53 14.98
N ASP A 572 -21.94 -1.50 14.99
CA ASP A 572 -22.58 -1.00 16.21
C ASP A 572 -23.50 -2.11 16.73
N ILE A 573 -22.89 -3.16 17.28
CA ILE A 573 -23.53 -4.10 18.18
C ILE A 573 -23.57 -3.35 19.52
N THR A 574 -24.76 -3.11 20.05
CA THR A 574 -24.85 -2.51 21.38
C THR A 574 -24.23 -3.47 22.41
N ASP A 575 -23.65 -2.95 23.49
CA ASP A 575 -23.03 -3.79 24.54
C ASP A 575 -23.99 -4.89 25.05
N GLU A 576 -25.30 -4.63 25.07
CA GLU A 576 -26.34 -5.61 25.41
C GLU A 576 -26.46 -6.76 24.39
N GLU A 577 -26.31 -6.51 23.09
CA GLU A 577 -26.38 -7.54 22.04
C GLU A 577 -25.11 -8.41 21.99
N LEU A 578 -23.96 -7.85 22.39
CA LEU A 578 -22.68 -8.55 22.52
C LEU A 578 -22.67 -9.49 23.75
N GLU A 579 -23.26 -9.05 24.87
CA GLU A 579 -23.43 -9.89 26.07
C GLU A 579 -24.38 -11.07 25.80
N ASP A 580 -25.51 -10.85 25.12
CA ASP A 580 -26.47 -11.91 24.80
C ASP A 580 -25.88 -12.96 23.82
N LEU A 581 -25.08 -12.52 22.84
CA LEU A 581 -24.38 -13.41 21.92
C LEU A 581 -23.26 -14.21 22.60
N ALA A 582 -22.46 -13.56 23.45
CA ALA A 582 -21.39 -14.23 24.20
C ALA A 582 -21.95 -15.24 25.22
N GLN A 583 -23.07 -14.93 25.87
CA GLN A 583 -23.77 -15.84 26.78
C GLN A 583 -24.33 -17.06 26.03
N ALA A 584 -24.95 -16.85 24.87
CA ALA A 584 -25.48 -17.94 24.04
C ALA A 584 -24.38 -18.84 23.45
N GLU A 585 -23.23 -18.26 23.09
CA GLU A 585 -22.08 -19.00 22.59
C GLU A 585 -21.40 -19.82 23.71
N MET A 586 -21.27 -19.26 24.92
CA MET A 586 -20.74 -19.99 26.08
C MET A 586 -21.62 -21.17 26.52
N GLU A 587 -22.96 -21.02 26.48
CA GLU A 587 -23.88 -22.10 26.83
C GLU A 587 -23.84 -23.27 25.83
N ALA A 588 -23.49 -23.03 24.57
CA ALA A 588 -23.36 -24.06 23.54
C ALA A 588 -22.17 -25.02 23.78
N PHE A 589 -21.15 -24.61 24.53
CA PHE A 589 -19.94 -25.40 24.81
C PHE A 589 -19.91 -26.03 26.22
N LEU A 590 -20.96 -25.85 27.03
CA LEU A 590 -21.10 -26.55 28.31
C LEU A 590 -21.56 -28.01 28.09
N PRO A 591 -21.18 -28.96 28.97
CA PRO A 591 -21.67 -30.34 28.92
C PRO A 591 -23.21 -30.39 29.06
N GLY A 592 -23.92 -30.56 27.94
CA GLY A 592 -25.40 -30.58 27.88
C GLY A 592 -26.04 -29.45 27.06
N GLY A 593 -25.25 -28.53 26.48
CA GLY A 593 -25.74 -27.52 25.54
C GLY A 593 -26.25 -28.15 24.23
N THR A 594 -27.42 -27.72 23.75
CA THR A 594 -28.01 -28.22 22.50
C THR A 594 -27.57 -27.35 21.32
N PHE A 595 -26.65 -27.87 20.51
CA PHE A 595 -26.31 -27.32 19.20
C PHE A 595 -27.47 -27.56 18.23
N ASN A 596 -28.40 -26.61 18.12
CA ASN A 596 -29.56 -26.69 17.24
C ASN A 596 -29.21 -26.19 15.83
N ASP A 597 -28.40 -26.95 15.10
CA ASP A 597 -28.23 -26.77 13.65
C ASP A 597 -29.09 -27.82 12.91
N PRO A 598 -30.22 -27.42 12.28
CA PRO A 598 -31.11 -28.34 11.58
C PRO A 598 -30.44 -29.04 10.38
N HIS A 599 -29.44 -28.42 9.77
CA HIS A 599 -28.67 -29.00 8.67
C HIS A 599 -27.65 -30.01 9.18
N PHE A 600 -26.94 -29.70 10.26
CA PHE A 600 -26.05 -30.64 10.94
C PHE A 600 -26.82 -31.86 11.49
N ASP A 601 -27.98 -31.64 12.12
CA ASP A 601 -28.85 -32.69 12.62
C ASP A 601 -29.39 -33.59 11.52
N ALA A 602 -29.80 -33.00 10.38
CA ALA A 602 -30.25 -33.75 9.21
C ALA A 602 -29.12 -34.62 8.64
N TRP A 603 -27.90 -34.08 8.58
CA TRP A 603 -26.69 -34.80 8.15
C TRP A 603 -26.29 -35.89 9.15
N TYR A 604 -26.32 -35.62 10.46
CA TYR A 604 -25.98 -36.61 11.47
C TYR A 604 -27.00 -37.75 11.56
N ARG A 605 -28.30 -37.47 11.33
CA ARG A 605 -29.34 -38.50 11.20
C ARG A 605 -29.17 -39.33 9.94
N SER A 606 -28.71 -38.76 8.82
CA SER A 606 -28.38 -39.54 7.61
C SER A 606 -27.13 -40.40 7.78
N GLU A 607 -26.18 -39.98 8.61
CA GLU A 607 -24.92 -40.69 8.82
C GLU A 607 -25.03 -41.77 9.92
N SER A 608 -25.82 -41.54 10.98
CA SER A 608 -26.00 -42.49 12.10
C SER A 608 -26.77 -43.77 11.71
N THR A 609 -27.64 -43.70 10.70
CA THR A 609 -28.31 -44.88 10.12
C THR A 609 -27.36 -45.77 9.31
N ARG A 610 -26.16 -45.29 8.98
CA ARG A 610 -25.11 -46.05 8.26
C ARG A 610 -24.18 -46.87 9.16
N TRP A 611 -24.25 -46.69 10.49
CA TRP A 611 -23.33 -47.31 11.46
C TRP A 611 -24.01 -48.19 12.52
N SER A 612 -25.19 -48.73 12.24
CA SER A 612 -25.85 -49.70 13.13
C SER A 612 -25.80 -51.11 12.56
N PHE A 613 -24.64 -51.79 12.68
CA PHE A 613 -24.59 -53.26 12.82
C PHE A 613 -23.31 -53.73 13.56
N SER A 614 -23.56 -54.36 14.72
CA SER A 614 -22.75 -55.35 15.46
C SER A 614 -21.57 -54.87 16.32
N PHE A 615 -21.88 -54.52 17.58
CA PHE A 615 -21.36 -55.29 18.71
C PHE A 615 -22.43 -56.28 19.17
#